data_AF-A0A6N2W1L2-F1
#
_entry.id   AF-A0A6N2W1L2-F1
#
_cell.length_a   1.000
_cell.length_b   1.000
_cell.length_c   1.000
_cell.angle_alpha   90.00
_cell.angle_beta   90.00
_cell.angle_gamma   90.00
#
_symmetry.space_group_name_H-M   'P 1'
#
loop_
_entity.id
_entity.type
_entity.pdbx_description
1 polymer ?
#
loop_
_entity_poly.entity_id
_entity_poly.type
_entity_poly.pdbx_seq_one_letter_code
_entity_poly.pdbx_strand_id
1 'polypeptide(L)'
;MYSPLQMAADLPENNERFMDAFQFIKDVALDWDDSRYLEAEPGRYITAARKAKGTNNWFIGCTSSEQGHASTLKLDFLDADKQHIATVYADAKDADYKTNPQAYVIRKGIVSPKTVLKLKAAPGGGYVISIMEVKDKAELKGLKKLSGNI
;
A
#
# COMPACT_ATOMS: atom_id res chain seq x y z
N MET A 1 -5.19 7.61 7.57
CA MET A 1 -5.75 8.83 8.20
C MET A 1 -5.06 10.05 7.61
N TYR A 2 -5.81 11.06 7.15
CA TYR A 2 -5.20 12.25 6.56
C TYR A 2 -4.75 13.24 7.65
N SER A 3 -3.52 13.70 7.53
CA SER A 3 -2.95 14.82 8.28
C SER A 3 -1.70 15.29 7.53
N PRO A 4 -1.47 16.61 7.38
CA PRO A 4 -0.23 17.15 6.80
C PRO A 4 0.98 16.98 7.73
N LEU A 5 0.76 16.56 8.98
CA LEU A 5 1.77 16.19 9.95
C LEU A 5 1.53 14.74 10.39
N GLN A 6 2.46 13.84 10.06
CA GLN A 6 2.42 12.43 10.45
C GLN A 6 3.62 12.13 11.33
N MET A 7 3.41 11.37 12.40
CA MET A 7 4.46 10.97 13.34
C MET A 7 4.72 9.48 13.22
N ALA A 8 5.99 9.09 13.06
CA ALA A 8 6.45 7.74 13.37
C ALA A 8 6.59 7.64 14.90
N ALA A 9 5.60 7.05 15.56
CA ALA A 9 5.43 7.16 17.00
C ALA A 9 6.24 6.12 17.83
N ASP A 10 6.81 5.11 17.18
CA ASP A 10 7.59 4.08 17.87
C ASP A 10 9.06 4.51 18.09
N LEU A 11 9.74 3.83 19.01
CA LEU A 11 11.15 4.02 19.28
C LEU A 11 12.00 3.67 18.05
N PRO A 12 13.09 4.40 17.77
CA PRO A 12 14.01 4.08 16.68
C PRO A 12 14.46 2.61 16.66
N GLU A 13 14.77 2.05 17.83
CA GLU A 13 15.24 0.67 17.99
C GLU A 13 14.18 -0.36 17.56
N ASN A 14 12.89 -0.04 17.72
CA ASN A 14 11.81 -0.91 17.24
C ASN A 14 11.67 -0.85 15.72
N ASN A 15 11.83 0.33 15.13
CA ASN A 15 11.78 0.50 13.68
C ASN A 15 12.95 -0.21 12.99
N GLU A 16 14.14 -0.18 13.59
CA GLU A 16 15.34 -0.86 13.09
C GLU A 16 15.17 -2.38 12.94
N ARG A 17 14.27 -2.99 13.73
CA ARG A 17 13.95 -4.42 13.63
C ARG A 17 13.12 -4.78 12.40
N PHE A 18 12.44 -3.80 11.80
CA PHE A 18 11.51 -3.98 10.68
C PHE A 18 11.76 -2.93 9.58
N MET A 19 13.03 -2.70 9.24
CA MET A 19 13.44 -1.66 8.29
C MET A 19 12.87 -1.82 6.88
N ASP A 20 12.60 -3.06 6.48
CA ASP A 20 11.91 -3.39 5.24
C ASP A 20 10.48 -2.85 5.23
N ALA A 21 9.71 -3.06 6.30
CA ALA A 21 8.37 -2.47 6.46
C ALA A 21 8.42 -0.95 6.68
N PHE A 22 9.38 -0.47 7.47
CA PHE A 22 9.58 0.96 7.76
C PHE A 22 9.88 1.78 6.50
N GLN A 23 10.36 1.14 5.43
CA GLN A 23 10.56 1.79 4.14
C GLN A 23 9.28 2.48 3.62
N PHE A 24 8.08 1.92 3.86
CA PHE A 24 6.84 2.61 3.48
C PHE A 24 6.67 3.94 4.22
N ILE A 25 6.98 3.99 5.51
CA ILE A 25 6.88 5.21 6.34
C ILE A 25 7.86 6.27 5.86
N LYS A 26 9.04 5.85 5.36
CA LYS A 26 10.02 6.76 4.75
C LYS A 26 9.56 7.31 3.40
N ASP A 27 8.83 6.51 2.62
CA ASP A 27 8.43 6.85 1.25
C ASP A 27 7.12 7.65 1.18
N VAL A 28 6.21 7.46 2.14
CA VAL A 28 4.86 8.01 2.08
C VAL A 28 4.86 9.54 2.12
N ALA A 29 4.12 10.14 1.18
CA ALA A 29 3.94 11.58 1.13
C ALA A 29 3.02 12.09 2.26
N LEU A 30 3.08 13.39 2.51
CA LEU A 30 2.25 14.08 3.50
C LEU A 30 1.15 14.95 2.88
N ASP A 31 1.32 15.34 1.62
CA ASP A 31 0.42 16.22 0.88
C ASP A 31 0.04 15.62 -0.49
N TRP A 32 -1.17 15.91 -0.95
CA TRP A 32 -1.83 15.14 -2.02
C TRP A 32 -2.49 16.04 -3.07
N ASP A 33 -2.26 15.74 -4.36
CA ASP A 33 -2.97 16.41 -5.48
C ASP A 33 -4.34 15.77 -5.77
N ASP A 34 -4.46 14.46 -5.56
CA ASP A 34 -5.70 13.71 -5.78
C ASP A 34 -5.89 12.71 -4.62
N SER A 35 -7.14 12.46 -4.24
CA SER A 35 -7.53 11.49 -3.22
C SER A 35 -8.80 10.77 -3.68
N ARG A 36 -8.70 9.46 -3.83
CA ARG A 36 -9.77 8.57 -4.27
C ARG A 36 -10.12 7.60 -3.17
N TYR A 37 -11.39 7.58 -2.78
CA TYR A 37 -11.93 6.60 -1.85
C TYR A 37 -12.40 5.40 -2.68
N LEU A 38 -11.63 4.31 -2.62
CA LEU A 38 -11.87 3.12 -3.44
C LEU A 38 -12.97 2.25 -2.82
N GLU A 39 -12.94 2.11 -1.50
CA GLU A 39 -13.86 1.29 -0.72
C GLU A 39 -14.06 1.97 0.63
N ALA A 40 -15.30 2.06 1.13
CA ALA A 40 -15.57 2.60 2.45
C ALA A 40 -16.88 2.05 2.99
N GLU A 41 -16.84 1.48 4.19
CA GLU A 41 -18.01 1.09 4.94
C GLU A 41 -17.75 1.40 6.43
N PRO A 42 -18.50 2.33 7.05
CA PRO A 42 -18.27 2.76 8.42
C PRO A 42 -18.22 1.60 9.41
N GLY A 43 -17.20 1.59 10.26
CA GLY A 43 -16.98 0.51 11.23
C GLY A 43 -16.53 -0.82 10.63
N ARG A 44 -16.32 -0.92 9.31
CA ARG A 44 -15.92 -2.17 8.63
C ARG A 44 -14.56 -2.04 7.97
N TYR A 45 -14.40 -1.11 7.03
CA TYR A 45 -13.16 -0.91 6.29
C TYR A 45 -13.14 0.44 5.57
N ILE A 46 -11.93 0.90 5.25
CA ILE A 46 -11.70 1.98 4.29
C ILE A 46 -10.43 1.70 3.49
N THR A 47 -10.53 1.83 2.18
CA THR A 47 -9.42 1.80 1.24
C THR A 47 -9.37 3.12 0.49
N ALA A 48 -8.25 3.83 0.58
CA ALA A 48 -8.05 5.10 -0.12
C ALA A 48 -6.75 5.07 -0.93
N ALA A 49 -6.77 5.65 -2.12
CA ALA A 49 -5.62 5.90 -2.97
C ALA A 49 -5.37 7.41 -3.05
N ARG A 50 -4.12 7.86 -2.94
CA ARG A 50 -3.77 9.28 -2.97
C ARG A 50 -2.55 9.52 -3.86
N LYS A 51 -2.62 10.56 -4.70
CA LYS A 51 -1.53 11.00 -5.56
C LYS A 51 -0.68 12.02 -4.81
N ALA A 52 0.59 11.73 -4.60
CA ALA A 52 1.49 12.64 -3.90
C ALA A 52 1.69 13.93 -4.71
N LYS A 53 1.58 15.06 -4.03
CA LYS A 53 1.57 16.40 -4.64
C LYS A 53 2.80 16.66 -5.51
N GLY A 54 2.59 17.15 -6.73
CA GLY A 54 3.63 17.46 -7.70
C GLY A 54 4.33 16.23 -8.30
N THR A 55 3.78 15.02 -8.13
CA THR A 55 4.38 13.77 -8.62
C THR A 55 3.35 12.89 -9.32
N ASN A 56 3.80 11.81 -9.97
CA ASN A 56 2.92 10.72 -10.43
C ASN A 56 2.95 9.50 -9.50
N ASN A 57 3.42 9.67 -8.26
CA ASN A 57 3.46 8.61 -7.28
C ASN A 57 2.11 8.51 -6.56
N TRP A 58 1.66 7.28 -6.36
CA TRP A 58 0.42 6.98 -5.68
C TRP A 58 0.68 6.13 -4.43
N PHE A 59 -0.14 6.36 -3.42
CA PHE A 59 -0.10 5.61 -2.17
C PHE A 59 -1.49 5.11 -1.85
N ILE A 60 -1.61 3.81 -1.60
CA ILE A 60 -2.87 3.17 -1.22
C ILE A 60 -2.74 2.71 0.23
N GLY A 61 -3.77 2.92 1.03
CA GLY A 61 -3.88 2.36 2.36
C GLY A 61 -5.27 1.77 2.59
N CYS A 62 -5.31 0.58 3.19
CA CYS A 62 -6.51 -0.06 3.70
C CYS A 62 -6.36 -0.31 5.19
N THR A 63 -7.43 -0.04 5.94
CA THR A 63 -7.59 -0.48 7.33
C THR A 63 -8.93 -1.18 7.46
N SER A 64 -8.98 -2.23 8.28
CA SER A 64 -10.17 -3.05 8.49
C SER A 64 -10.50 -3.23 9.97
N SER A 65 -11.76 -3.54 10.22
CA SER A 65 -12.30 -3.91 11.53
C SER A 65 -11.84 -5.31 11.97
N GLU A 66 -12.34 -5.78 13.11
CA GLU A 66 -12.11 -7.13 13.64
C GLU A 66 -12.58 -8.27 12.71
N GLN A 67 -13.27 -7.94 11.62
CA GLN A 67 -13.79 -8.91 10.66
C GLN A 67 -12.90 -9.03 9.41
N GLY A 68 -11.83 -8.23 9.34
CA GLY A 68 -10.96 -8.16 8.17
C GLY A 68 -11.68 -7.55 6.97
N HIS A 69 -11.03 -7.63 5.81
CA HIS A 69 -11.60 -7.15 4.54
C HIS A 69 -10.94 -7.85 3.34
N ALA A 70 -11.69 -8.03 2.26
CA ALA A 70 -11.18 -8.57 1.00
C ALA A 70 -11.44 -7.57 -0.12
N SER A 71 -10.36 -7.07 -0.71
CA SER A 71 -10.41 -5.99 -1.70
C SER A 71 -10.09 -6.48 -3.09
N THR A 72 -10.78 -5.90 -4.08
CA THR A 72 -10.44 -6.04 -5.50
C THR A 72 -10.10 -4.66 -6.04
N LEU A 73 -8.82 -4.29 -5.98
CA LEU A 73 -8.34 -2.96 -6.35
C LEU A 73 -8.05 -2.91 -7.85
N LYS A 74 -8.84 -2.09 -8.56
CA LYS A 74 -8.53 -1.68 -9.92
C LYS A 74 -7.63 -0.46 -9.86
N LEU A 75 -6.51 -0.50 -10.57
CA LEU A 75 -5.56 0.62 -10.62
C LEU A 75 -5.81 1.56 -11.81
N ASP A 76 -7.04 1.62 -12.31
CA ASP A 76 -7.45 2.38 -13.50
C ASP A 76 -7.30 3.91 -13.37
N PHE A 77 -7.06 4.38 -12.15
CA PHE A 77 -6.70 5.76 -11.85
C PHE A 77 -5.25 6.14 -12.17
N LEU A 78 -4.39 5.16 -12.43
CA LEU A 78 -3.02 5.41 -12.85
C LEU A 78 -2.98 5.96 -14.28
N ASP A 79 -1.96 6.76 -14.60
CA ASP A 79 -1.81 7.35 -15.92
C ASP A 79 -1.46 6.27 -16.99
N ALA A 80 -2.21 6.25 -18.10
CA ALA A 80 -2.14 5.23 -19.16
C ALA A 80 -0.75 5.06 -19.81
N ASP A 81 -0.04 6.16 -19.97
CA ASP A 81 1.24 6.22 -20.68
C ASP A 81 2.44 6.03 -19.74
N LYS A 82 2.19 5.72 -18.45
CA LYS A 82 3.21 5.62 -17.40
C LYS A 82 3.34 4.20 -16.89
N GLN A 83 4.59 3.76 -16.73
CA GLN A 83 4.90 2.52 -16.02
C GLN A 83 5.16 2.84 -14.56
N HIS A 84 4.69 1.97 -13.68
CA HIS A 84 4.85 2.14 -12.25
C HIS A 84 5.40 0.86 -11.62
N ILE A 85 6.18 1.02 -10.55
CA ILE A 85 6.58 -0.06 -9.66
C ILE A 85 5.75 0.05 -8.40
N ALA A 86 4.99 -0.99 -8.08
CA ALA A 86 4.28 -1.11 -6.83
C ALA A 86 5.09 -1.94 -5.83
N THR A 87 5.17 -1.47 -4.59
CA THR A 87 5.60 -2.24 -3.42
C THR A 87 4.40 -2.38 -2.50
N VAL A 88 3.93 -3.61 -2.33
CA VAL A 88 2.77 -3.97 -1.51
C VAL A 88 3.27 -4.51 -0.18
N TYR A 89 2.82 -3.92 0.91
CA TYR A 89 3.02 -4.36 2.28
C TYR A 89 1.65 -4.81 2.79
N ALA A 90 1.49 -6.10 3.05
CA ALA A 90 0.21 -6.67 3.44
C ALA A 90 0.36 -7.66 4.58
N ASP A 91 -0.72 -7.88 5.30
CA ASP A 91 -0.83 -8.94 6.29
C ASP A 91 -0.43 -10.30 5.71
N ALA A 92 0.32 -11.09 6.47
CA ALA A 92 0.56 -12.49 6.13
C ALA A 92 -0.75 -13.30 6.25
N LYS A 93 -0.77 -14.51 5.66
CA LYS A 93 -1.98 -15.36 5.63
C LYS A 93 -2.50 -15.72 7.04
N ASP A 94 -1.59 -15.84 7.99
CA ASP A 94 -1.79 -16.19 9.39
C ASP A 94 -1.66 -14.99 10.34
N ALA A 95 -1.66 -13.76 9.79
CA ALA A 95 -1.67 -12.55 10.60
C ALA A 95 -3.00 -12.39 11.35
N ASP A 96 -2.90 -11.89 12.57
CA ASP A 96 -4.04 -11.58 13.43
C ASP A 96 -3.62 -10.56 14.48
N TYR A 97 -4.44 -9.54 14.72
CA TYR A 97 -4.09 -8.45 15.64
C TYR A 97 -3.84 -8.89 17.09
N LYS A 98 -4.40 -10.03 17.53
CA LYS A 98 -4.21 -10.57 18.89
C LYS A 98 -3.09 -11.59 18.96
N THR A 99 -3.06 -12.55 18.03
CA THR A 99 -2.19 -13.72 18.16
C THR A 99 -0.91 -13.63 17.34
N ASN A 100 -0.91 -12.87 16.24
CA ASN A 100 0.24 -12.78 15.33
C ASN A 100 0.31 -11.42 14.61
N PRO A 101 0.47 -10.30 15.36
CA PRO A 101 0.30 -8.95 14.80
C PRO A 101 1.48 -8.47 13.96
N GLN A 102 2.64 -9.13 14.05
CA GLN A 102 3.87 -8.72 13.37
C GLN A 102 4.09 -9.47 12.04
N ALA A 103 3.18 -10.35 11.64
CA ALA A 103 3.32 -11.15 10.43
C ALA A 103 2.84 -10.38 9.20
N TYR A 104 3.77 -10.04 8.32
CA TYR A 104 3.50 -9.35 7.06
C TYR A 104 4.29 -9.96 5.90
N VAL A 105 3.88 -9.61 4.68
CA VAL A 105 4.57 -9.95 3.44
C VAL A 105 4.79 -8.68 2.62
N ILE A 106 5.93 -8.63 1.93
CA ILE A 106 6.27 -7.54 1.02
C ILE A 106 6.42 -8.10 -0.38
N ARG A 107 5.70 -7.54 -1.35
CA ARG A 107 5.82 -7.89 -2.76
C ARG A 107 6.10 -6.65 -3.60
N LYS A 108 7.10 -6.72 -4.46
CA LYS A 108 7.46 -5.65 -5.39
C LYS A 108 7.30 -6.10 -6.84
N GLY A 109 6.75 -5.25 -7.68
CA GLY A 109 6.68 -5.53 -9.10
C GLY A 109 5.97 -4.45 -9.91
N ILE A 110 5.83 -4.73 -11.21
CA ILE A 110 5.36 -3.75 -12.20
C ILE A 110 3.83 -3.73 -12.21
N VAL A 111 3.24 -2.54 -12.19
CA VAL A 111 1.80 -2.35 -12.33
C VAL A 111 1.47 -1.34 -13.44
N SER A 112 0.25 -1.41 -13.95
CA SER A 112 -0.30 -0.47 -14.92
C SER A 112 -1.77 -0.19 -14.61
N PRO A 113 -2.43 0.71 -15.33
CA PRO A 113 -3.85 0.98 -15.08
C PRO A 113 -4.79 -0.20 -15.36
N LYS A 114 -4.28 -1.21 -16.08
CA LYS A 114 -5.00 -2.47 -16.33
C LYS A 114 -4.82 -3.49 -15.21
N THR A 115 -3.93 -3.22 -14.25
CA THR A 115 -3.66 -4.12 -13.14
C THR A 115 -4.85 -4.16 -12.18
N VAL A 116 -5.21 -5.39 -11.79
CA VAL A 116 -6.14 -5.66 -10.70
C VAL A 116 -5.40 -6.42 -9.61
N LEU A 117 -5.41 -5.89 -8.39
CA LEU A 117 -4.82 -6.52 -7.21
C LEU A 117 -5.93 -7.03 -6.29
N LYS A 118 -5.84 -8.30 -5.89
CA LYS A 118 -6.71 -8.91 -4.89
C LYS A 118 -5.92 -9.06 -3.60
N LEU A 119 -6.37 -8.40 -2.55
CA LEU A 119 -5.69 -8.30 -1.27
C LEU A 119 -6.65 -8.66 -0.15
N LYS A 120 -6.09 -9.18 0.94
CA LYS A 120 -6.83 -9.51 2.15
C LYS A 120 -6.20 -8.75 3.31
N ALA A 121 -7.01 -7.97 4.01
CA ALA A 121 -6.69 -7.47 5.34
C ALA A 121 -7.14 -8.52 6.37
N ALA A 122 -6.24 -8.88 7.27
CA ALA A 122 -6.55 -9.73 8.42
C ALA A 122 -7.49 -9.00 9.40
N PRO A 123 -8.15 -9.72 10.34
CA PRO A 123 -8.85 -9.10 11.47
C PRO A 123 -8.02 -8.01 12.17
N GLY A 124 -8.52 -6.78 12.20
CA GLY A 124 -7.83 -5.62 12.78
C GLY A 124 -6.57 -5.18 12.00
N GLY A 125 -6.36 -5.73 10.81
CA GLY A 125 -5.20 -5.50 9.97
C GLY A 125 -5.48 -4.56 8.80
N GLY A 126 -4.67 -4.69 7.77
CA GLY A 126 -4.69 -3.81 6.62
C GLY A 126 -3.57 -4.10 5.63
N TYR A 127 -3.40 -3.16 4.72
CA TYR A 127 -2.27 -3.18 3.79
C TYR A 127 -1.99 -1.77 3.30
N VAL A 128 -0.76 -1.55 2.86
CA VAL A 128 -0.33 -0.31 2.23
C VAL A 128 0.45 -0.61 0.96
N ILE A 129 0.35 0.29 -0.02
CA ILE A 129 1.00 0.13 -1.32
C ILE A 129 1.64 1.46 -1.70
N SER A 130 2.95 1.47 -1.96
CA SER A 130 3.59 2.56 -2.67
C SER A 130 3.62 2.21 -4.16
N ILE A 131 3.21 3.14 -5.01
CA ILE A 131 3.20 3.01 -6.46
C ILE A 131 4.02 4.16 -7.03
N MET A 132 5.24 3.87 -7.46
CA MET A 132 6.20 4.87 -7.89
C MET A 132 6.30 4.90 -9.41
N GLU A 133 6.24 6.09 -10.01
CA GLU A 133 6.50 6.27 -11.44
C GLU A 133 7.94 5.83 -11.75
N VAL A 134 8.10 5.02 -12.80
CA VAL A 134 9.40 4.57 -13.27
C VAL A 134 10.08 5.69 -14.03
N LYS A 135 11.24 6.14 -13.56
CA LYS A 135 12.04 7.18 -14.20
C LYS A 135 13.15 6.59 -15.04
N ASP A 136 13.69 5.44 -14.64
CA ASP A 136 14.68 4.68 -15.40
C ASP A 136 14.19 3.25 -15.67
N LYS A 137 14.26 2.83 -16.94
CA LYS A 137 13.91 1.45 -17.35
C LYS A 137 14.79 0.40 -16.66
N ALA A 138 15.99 0.75 -16.19
CA ALA A 138 16.83 -0.15 -15.40
C ALA A 138 16.14 -0.62 -14.11
N GLU A 139 15.26 0.19 -13.51
CA GLU A 139 14.50 -0.15 -12.29
C GLU A 139 13.53 -1.32 -12.51
N LEU A 140 13.13 -1.56 -13.76
CA LEU A 140 12.23 -2.65 -14.15
C LEU A 140 12.95 -4.00 -14.23
N LYS A 141 14.29 -4.01 -14.28
CA LYS A 141 15.06 -5.22 -14.56
C LYS A 141 14.87 -6.25 -13.44
N GLY A 142 14.37 -7.43 -13.81
CA GLY A 142 14.10 -8.53 -12.86
C GLY A 142 12.76 -8.44 -12.14
N LEU A 143 12.00 -7.36 -12.30
CA LEU A 143 10.65 -7.25 -11.73
C LEU A 143 9.62 -7.94 -12.62
N LYS A 144 8.73 -8.70 -11.98
CA LYS A 144 7.56 -9.29 -12.64
C LYS A 144 6.37 -8.36 -12.50
N LYS A 145 5.36 -8.53 -13.38
CA LYS A 145 4.09 -7.83 -13.23
C LYS A 145 3.36 -8.34 -11.99
N LEU A 146 2.79 -7.43 -11.20
CA LEU A 146 1.86 -7.79 -10.12
C LEU A 146 0.43 -7.82 -10.69
N SER A 147 -0.29 -8.88 -10.38
CA SER A 147 -1.70 -9.05 -10.74
C SER A 147 -2.33 -10.18 -9.94
N GLY A 148 -3.64 -10.10 -9.69
CA GLY A 148 -4.38 -11.17 -9.02
C GLY A 148 -4.12 -11.20 -7.51
N ASN A 149 -4.08 -12.40 -6.93
CA ASN A 149 -3.88 -12.58 -5.50
C ASN A 149 -2.42 -12.28 -5.13
N ILE A 150 -2.24 -11.27 -4.29
CA ILE A 150 -0.96 -10.92 -3.65
C ILE A 150 -0.95 -11.59 -2.28
#